data_AF-A0A3S3P080-F1
#
_entry.id   AF-A0A3S3P080-F1
#
_cell.length_a   1.000
_cell.length_b   1.000
_cell.length_c   1.000
_cell.angle_alpha   90.00
_cell.angle_beta   90.00
_cell.angle_gamma   90.00
#
_symmetry.space_group_name_H-M   'P 1'
#
loop_
_entity.id
_entity.type
_entity.pdbx_description
1 polymer ?
#
loop_
_entity_poly.entity_id
_entity_poly.type
_entity_poly.pdbx_seq_one_letter_code
_entity_poly.pdbx_strand_id
1 'polypeptide(L)' 'MCPREAKICQVEITTINKVFSGIERRCAVNCYPTCFTRGYGLEYQACTYCCGSIDPEDFDQETASDYRCPM' A
#
# COMPACT_ATOMS: atom_id res chain seq x y z
N MET A 1 -3.47 -13.80 1.16
CA MET A 1 -2.30 -14.60 0.72
C MET A 1 -1.73 -13.96 -0.55
N CYS A 2 -0.44 -13.66 -0.56
CA CYS A 2 0.21 -12.98 -1.70
C CYS A 2 0.71 -14.00 -2.73
N PRO A 3 0.80 -13.65 -4.02
CA PRO A 3 1.37 -14.58 -5.01
C PRO A 3 2.87 -14.78 -4.73
N ARG A 4 3.41 -15.96 -5.09
CA ARG A 4 4.84 -16.28 -4.86
C ARG A 4 5.79 -15.34 -5.58
N GLU A 5 5.34 -14.69 -6.66
CA GLU A 5 6.17 -13.72 -7.37
C GLU A 5 6.20 -12.34 -6.68
N ALA A 6 5.33 -12.07 -5.71
CA ALA A 6 5.34 -10.82 -4.99
C ALA A 6 6.56 -10.75 -4.07
N LYS A 7 7.35 -9.69 -4.24
CA LYS A 7 8.57 -9.43 -3.46
C LYS A 7 8.43 -8.23 -2.55
N ILE A 8 7.41 -7.42 -2.77
CA ILE A 8 7.23 -6.14 -2.09
C ILE A 8 5.76 -5.89 -1.76
N CYS A 9 5.52 -5.18 -0.67
CA CYS A 9 4.20 -4.71 -0.30
C CYS A 9 3.99 -3.26 -0.78
N GLN A 10 2.81 -2.99 -1.30
CA GLN A 10 2.39 -1.68 -1.76
C GLN A 10 1.16 -1.24 -0.98
N VAL A 11 1.17 0.02 -0.52
CA VAL A 11 0.04 0.62 0.18
C VAL A 11 -0.40 1.87 -0.54
N GLU A 12 -1.69 2.00 -0.78
CA GLU A 12 -2.30 3.22 -1.29
C GLU A 12 -3.09 3.87 -0.17
N ILE A 13 -2.71 5.10 0.20
CA ILE A 13 -3.43 5.93 1.17
C ILE A 13 -4.23 6.95 0.39
N THR A 14 -5.52 7.00 0.66
CA THR A 14 -6.42 7.98 0.06
C THR A 14 -6.84 9.00 1.12
N THR A 15 -6.72 10.28 0.78
CA THR A 15 -7.24 11.40 1.56
C THR A 15 -8.19 12.25 0.73
N ILE A 16 -9.18 12.86 1.39
CA ILE A 16 -10.09 13.84 0.81
C ILE A 16 -9.98 15.10 1.65
N ASN A 17 -9.60 16.22 1.05
CA ASN A 17 -9.27 17.47 1.74
C ASN A 17 -8.27 17.25 2.88
N LYS A 18 -7.24 16.43 2.63
CA LYS A 18 -6.21 16.03 3.61
C LYS A 18 -6.75 15.22 4.81
N VAL A 19 -8.02 14.84 4.80
CA VAL A 19 -8.61 13.92 5.78
C VAL A 19 -8.46 12.50 5.28
N PHE A 20 -7.98 11.60 6.13
CA PHE A 20 -7.89 10.18 5.82
C PHE A 20 -9.25 9.62 5.40
N SER A 21 -9.31 9.01 4.22
CA SER A 21 -10.51 8.42 3.64
C SER A 21 -10.39 6.90 3.57
N GLY A 22 -9.20 6.38 3.26
CA GLY A 22 -9.02 4.95 3.14
C GLY A 22 -7.57 4.52 2.97
N ILE A 23 -7.36 3.23 3.18
CA ILE A 23 -6.08 2.54 2.97
C ILE A 23 -6.33 1.23 2.22
N GLU A 24 -5.59 1.02 1.15
CA GLU A 24 -5.58 -0.23 0.40
C GLU A 24 -4.19 -0.84 0.48
N ARG A 25 -4.10 -2.12 0.84
CA ARG A 25 -2.83 -2.86 0.91
C ARG A 25 -2.83 -3.95 -0.14
N ARG A 26 -1.76 -4.04 -0.94
CA ARG A 26 -1.60 -5.06 -1.97
C ARG A 26 -0.16 -5.54 -2.06
N CYS A 27 0.02 -6.82 -2.41
CA CYS A 27 1.32 -7.36 -2.73
C CYS A 27 1.65 -7.11 -4.20
N ALA A 28 2.91 -6.79 -4.49
CA ALA A 28 3.36 -6.44 -5.83
C ALA A 28 4.72 -7.10 -6.14
N VAL A 29 4.98 -7.29 -7.43
CA VAL A 29 6.30 -7.73 -7.92
C VAL A 29 7.28 -6.56 -7.94
N ASN A 30 6.79 -5.40 -8.40
CA ASN A 30 7.50 -4.12 -8.41
C ASN A 30 6.62 -3.08 -7.73
N CYS A 31 7.23 -2.12 -7.02
CA CYS A 31 6.51 -1.01 -6.44
C CYS A 31 7.20 0.32 -6.79
N TYR A 32 6.40 1.31 -7.16
CA TYR A 32 6.85 2.66 -7.47
C TYR A 32 6.06 3.66 -6.63
N PRO A 33 6.72 4.41 -5.73
CA PRO A 33 6.04 5.40 -4.92
C PRO A 33 5.53 6.52 -5.83
N THR A 34 4.24 6.83 -5.72
CA THR A 34 3.57 7.82 -6.57
C THR A 34 2.47 8.51 -5.78
N CYS A 35 2.21 9.79 -6.05
CA CYS A 35 1.06 10.49 -5.49
C CYS A 35 0.27 11.13 -6.63
N PHE A 36 -1.03 10.90 -6.63
CA PHE A 36 -1.97 11.48 -7.58
C PHE A 36 -2.98 12.34 -6.83
N THR A 37 -3.10 13.60 -7.26
CA THR A 37 -4.07 14.55 -6.71
C THR A 37 -5.04 14.97 -7.80
N ARG A 38 -6.33 14.99 -7.52
CA ARG A 38 -7.38 15.49 -8.43
C ARG A 38 -8.50 16.19 -7.66
N GLY A 39 -9.18 17.12 -8.32
CA GLY A 39 -10.50 17.62 -7.87
C GLY A 39 -10.68 19.13 -7.97
N TYR A 40 -11.93 19.53 -8.19
CA TYR A 40 -12.38 20.93 -8.22
C TYR A 40 -13.45 21.09 -7.10
N GLY A 41 -13.05 21.60 -5.94
CA GLY A 41 -13.91 21.79 -4.76
C GLY A 41 -13.70 20.76 -3.63
N LEU A 42 -13.40 19.51 -3.96
CA LEU A 42 -12.91 18.49 -3.03
C LEU A 42 -11.55 17.98 -3.54
N GLU A 43 -10.50 18.12 -2.75
CA GLU A 43 -9.15 17.66 -3.09
C GLU A 43 -9.03 16.17 -2.75
N TYR A 44 -9.06 15.32 -3.77
CA TYR A 44 -8.77 13.90 -3.62
C TYR A 44 -7.28 13.66 -3.85
N GLN A 45 -6.62 13.00 -2.92
CA GLN A 45 -5.23 12.60 -3.03
C GLN A 45 -5.09 11.11 -2.76
N ALA A 46 -4.43 10.39 -3.65
CA ALA A 46 -4.06 8.99 -3.47
C ALA A 46 -2.54 8.87 -3.57
N CYS A 47 -1.90 8.39 -2.51
CA CYS A 47 -0.46 8.19 -2.46
C CYS A 47 -0.14 6.71 -2.30
N THR A 48 0.58 6.17 -3.27
CA THR A 48 1.24 4.87 -3.22
C THR A 48 2.56 4.97 -2.47
N TYR A 49 2.73 4.08 -1.50
CA TYR A 49 3.94 3.83 -0.75
C TYR A 49 4.40 2.40 -0.97
N CYS A 50 5.71 2.21 -1.03
CA CYS A 50 6.35 0.90 -1.12
C CYS A 50 6.88 0.54 0.25
N CYS A 51 6.29 -0.50 0.85
CA CYS A 51 6.74 -1.02 2.13
C CYS A 51 7.82 -2.09 1.90
N GLY A 52 8.51 -2.52 2.97
CA GLY A 52 9.67 -3.41 2.88
C GLY A 52 9.44 -4.73 2.13
N SER A 53 10.53 -5.45 1.89
CA SER A 53 10.52 -6.77 1.24
C SER A 53 9.61 -7.72 2.00
N ILE A 54 8.83 -8.50 1.26
CA ILE A 54 8.13 -9.66 1.81
C ILE A 54 9.17 -10.77 1.86
N ASP A 55 9.66 -11.12 3.05
CA ASP A 55 10.54 -12.26 3.17
C ASP A 55 9.72 -13.55 2.93
N PRO A 56 10.23 -14.50 2.11
CA PRO A 56 9.49 -15.70 1.76
C PRO A 56 9.21 -16.63 2.96
N GLU A 57 9.91 -16.43 4.08
CA GLU A 57 9.68 -17.13 5.36
C GLU A 57 8.50 -16.56 6.15
N ASP A 58 8.10 -15.30 5.90
CA ASP A 58 6.89 -14.66 6.46
C ASP A 58 5.61 -15.07 5.70
N PHE A 59 5.71 -16.05 4.80
CA PHE A 59 4.57 -16.62 4.08
C PHE A 59 3.81 -17.60 4.96
N ASP A 60 3.15 -17.08 5.98
CA ASP A 60 2.22 -17.84 6.82
C ASP A 60 0.78 -17.45 6.46
N GLN A 61 -0.06 -18.47 6.34
CA GLN A 61 -1.47 -18.33 5.97
C GLN A 61 -2.27 -17.64 7.10
N GLU A 62 -1.75 -17.66 8.35
CA GLU A 62 -2.34 -16.96 9.51
C GLU A 62 -1.80 -15.54 9.74
N THR A 63 -0.52 -15.26 9.43
CA THR A 63 0.16 -13.99 9.80
C THR A 63 0.27 -12.97 8.67
N ALA A 64 -0.36 -13.23 7.52
CA ALA A 64 -0.43 -12.32 6.36
C ALA A 64 -1.07 -10.93 6.63
N SER A 65 -1.33 -10.59 7.89
CA SER A 65 -1.96 -9.34 8.32
C SER A 65 -0.97 -8.35 8.96
N ASP A 66 0.25 -8.75 9.32
CA ASP A 66 1.15 -7.91 10.13
C ASP A 66 2.35 -7.36 9.33
N TYR A 67 2.05 -6.69 8.22
CA TYR A 67 3.08 -5.99 7.44
C TYR A 67 3.33 -4.59 7.99
N ARG A 68 4.56 -4.34 8.46
CA ARG A 68 5.02 -3.00 8.90
C ARG A 68 5.26 -2.10 7.70
N CYS A 69 4.27 -1.28 7.37
CA CYS A 69 4.49 -0.08 6.56
C CYS A 69 4.87 1.08 7.47
N PRO A 70 5.95 1.83 7.19
CA PRO A 70 6.22 3.07 7.92
C PRO A 70 5.02 4.01 7.69
N MET A 71 4.39 4.44 8.78
CA MET A 71 3.43 5.55 8.78
C MET A 71 4.17 6.87 8.64
#